data_AF-A0A1G6YTV6-F1
#
_entry.id   AF-A0A1G6YTV6-F1
#
_cell.length_a   1.000
_cell.length_b   1.000
_cell.length_c   1.000
_cell.angle_alpha   90.00
_cell.angle_beta   90.00
_cell.angle_gamma   90.00
#
_symmetry.space_group_name_H-M   'P 1'
#
loop_
_entity.id
_entity.type
_entity.pdbx_description
1 polymer ?
#
loop_
_entity_poly.entity_id
_entity_poly.type
_entity_poly.pdbx_seq_one_letter_code
_entity_poly.pdbx_strand_id
1 'polypeptide(L)'
;MLDPVEIEQGQGRDRAERFGLWISGLAHTGLVLWAVVGGALFSARENPPPQLTEVVTISAQEFEELAARSRGAGPVGQADGEAPVQPEAPGDTTAPEGPDLALDTPQPDSSATILPEPATTAEAAPDLSDVETMTPPVEVATLAPAPAPPEPAIEVAPETPSPDAAPETAAPQRPDAPVAPEQPAAPPVSELALSSSRPPPDRPEGLREAVLAARQAAEAEAAAEAAAAAEAERLAAAEAAREAEQQRQAEAEAERQEQERLAQEAAAREAEAERARQEEAARAAEEAARQQAEAARLEAERAEQERLAEEARQAEEQRRREAEEQRRAEEQRRLEEQRRAEEERRLEEQRRAEEERRAAEAAEREEAARIAREARQQAAEAARARAEAELARQRDLAQRLAEQERLQQEALNAQEATPSPVDGNAPKGTGEGGGSDVLTDALNDAGAAAINADLLDDALADAMGETRLSERDLSEAVDIASVPMTLEERDAFRDAVQSCWNLSTLSLEAAETRVVVGFQMDRDGVPDPDSFRIVDDPDPDPARQQAFEAARRAVLRCAAGGYDLPDDKFYEWDDVEMTFTPNGIEGLQ
;
A
#
# COMPACT_ATOMS: atom_id res chain seq x y z
N MET A 1 -30.24 46.00 -47.55
CA MET A 1 -28.82 45.93 -47.11
C MET A 1 -28.72 46.76 -45.86
N LEU A 2 -28.07 46.22 -44.83
CA LEU A 2 -28.17 46.65 -43.43
C LEU A 2 -29.55 46.37 -42.83
N ASP A 3 -29.74 45.11 -42.47
CA ASP A 3 -30.80 44.65 -41.57
C ASP A 3 -30.38 44.88 -40.11
N PRO A 4 -31.32 45.09 -39.17
CA PRO A 4 -30.98 45.34 -37.77
C PRO A 4 -30.53 44.06 -37.05
N VAL A 5 -29.59 44.18 -36.12
CA VAL A 5 -29.17 43.09 -35.24
C VAL A 5 -30.22 42.88 -34.15
N GLU A 6 -30.79 41.68 -34.09
CA GLU A 6 -31.62 41.25 -32.96
C GLU A 6 -30.75 41.06 -31.71
N ILE A 7 -31.19 41.62 -30.59
CA ILE A 7 -30.62 41.34 -29.26
C ILE A 7 -31.45 40.23 -28.64
N GLU A 8 -31.04 38.98 -28.84
CA GLU A 8 -31.64 37.85 -28.13
C GLU A 8 -31.46 38.02 -26.62
N GLN A 9 -32.54 37.77 -25.89
CA GLN A 9 -32.53 37.86 -24.43
C GLN A 9 -31.90 36.59 -23.85
N GLY A 10 -30.97 36.74 -22.91
CA GLY A 10 -30.23 35.62 -22.35
C GLY A 10 -31.14 34.64 -21.60
N GLN A 11 -31.45 33.50 -22.22
CA GLN A 11 -31.92 32.32 -21.49
C GLN A 11 -30.83 31.92 -20.49
N GLY A 12 -31.18 31.86 -19.20
CA GLY A 12 -30.23 31.55 -18.15
C GLY A 12 -29.85 30.07 -18.18
N ARG A 13 -28.60 29.77 -18.61
CA ARG A 13 -28.04 28.41 -18.77
C ARG A 13 -28.60 27.40 -17.78
N ASP A 14 -29.01 26.26 -18.30
CA ASP A 14 -29.94 25.40 -17.59
C ASP A 14 -29.34 24.85 -16.29
N ARG A 15 -30.18 24.46 -15.34
CA ARG A 15 -29.67 23.92 -14.07
C ARG A 15 -28.93 22.60 -14.33
N ALA A 16 -29.39 21.83 -15.32
CA ALA A 16 -28.73 20.62 -15.81
C ALA A 16 -27.34 20.90 -16.42
N GLU A 17 -27.21 21.91 -17.30
CA GLU A 17 -25.89 22.27 -17.88
C GLU A 17 -24.89 22.65 -16.81
N ARG A 18 -25.31 23.44 -15.80
CA ARG A 18 -24.45 23.84 -14.69
C ARG A 18 -24.02 22.65 -13.81
N PHE A 19 -24.89 21.67 -13.59
CA PHE A 19 -24.51 20.43 -12.92
C PHE A 19 -23.56 19.58 -13.78
N GLY A 20 -23.80 19.46 -15.10
CA GLY A 20 -22.90 18.77 -16.03
C GLY A 20 -21.51 19.39 -16.06
N LEU A 21 -21.42 20.72 -16.08
CA LEU A 21 -20.13 21.44 -16.02
C LEU A 21 -19.42 21.22 -14.67
N TRP A 22 -20.16 21.13 -13.57
CA TRP A 22 -19.60 20.86 -12.23
C TRP A 22 -19.10 19.42 -12.10
N ILE A 23 -19.87 18.44 -12.56
CA ILE A 23 -19.49 17.02 -12.53
C ILE A 23 -18.28 16.78 -13.44
N SER A 24 -18.29 17.35 -14.65
CA SER A 24 -17.14 17.30 -15.57
C SER A 24 -15.91 18.00 -14.98
N GLY A 25 -16.08 19.18 -14.37
CA GLY A 25 -15.01 19.90 -13.68
C GLY A 25 -14.39 19.08 -12.56
N LEU A 26 -15.22 18.52 -11.67
CA LEU A 26 -14.77 17.63 -10.59
C LEU A 26 -14.01 16.41 -11.12
N ALA A 27 -14.56 15.72 -12.14
CA ALA A 27 -13.93 14.55 -12.75
C ALA A 27 -12.55 14.87 -13.34
N HIS A 28 -12.42 15.99 -14.07
CA HIS A 28 -11.13 16.43 -14.61
C HIS A 28 -10.14 16.84 -13.51
N THR A 29 -10.59 17.55 -12.46
CA THR A 29 -9.70 17.87 -11.32
C THR A 29 -9.27 16.63 -10.55
N GLY A 30 -10.15 15.63 -10.40
CA GLY A 30 -9.84 14.34 -9.78
C GLY A 30 -8.83 13.54 -10.59
N LEU A 31 -8.99 13.50 -11.93
CA LEU A 31 -8.05 12.82 -12.83
C LEU A 31 -6.68 13.51 -12.87
N VAL A 32 -6.63 14.85 -12.86
CA VAL A 32 -5.38 15.60 -12.76
C VAL A 32 -4.71 15.40 -11.39
N LEU A 33 -5.47 15.41 -10.30
CA LEU A 33 -4.94 15.14 -8.95
C LEU A 33 -4.41 13.70 -8.86
N TRP A 34 -5.12 12.72 -9.42
CA TRP A 34 -4.70 11.33 -9.50
C TRP A 34 -3.46 11.15 -10.39
N ALA A 35 -3.33 11.88 -11.49
CA ALA A 35 -2.14 11.87 -12.33
C ALA A 35 -0.91 12.50 -11.63
N VAL A 36 -1.11 13.53 -10.80
CA VAL A 36 -0.02 14.13 -9.99
C VAL A 36 0.39 13.23 -8.83
N VAL A 37 -0.57 12.72 -8.05
CA VAL A 37 -0.32 11.87 -6.89
C VAL A 37 0.17 10.48 -7.31
N GLY A 38 -0.46 9.89 -8.32
CA GLY A 38 -0.02 8.65 -8.96
C GLY A 38 1.33 8.81 -9.67
N GLY A 39 1.58 9.95 -10.34
CA GLY A 39 2.88 10.26 -10.90
C GLY A 39 3.98 10.37 -9.85
N ALA A 40 3.68 10.88 -8.64
CA ALA A 40 4.64 10.95 -7.53
C ALA A 40 4.87 9.61 -6.82
N LEU A 41 3.84 8.76 -6.68
CA LEU A 41 3.93 7.45 -6.02
C LEU A 41 4.40 6.32 -6.94
N PHE A 42 4.06 6.38 -8.22
CA PHE A 42 4.42 5.42 -9.26
C PHE A 42 5.33 6.06 -10.32
N SER A 43 6.14 7.06 -9.93
CA SER A 43 7.32 7.44 -10.70
C SER A 43 8.14 6.17 -10.93
N ALA A 44 8.30 5.78 -12.20
CA ALA A 44 9.17 4.67 -12.55
C ALA A 44 10.54 4.95 -11.96
N ARG A 45 10.99 4.10 -11.03
CA ARG A 45 12.35 4.22 -10.48
C ARG A 45 13.30 4.15 -11.68
N GLU A 46 14.09 5.19 -11.88
CA GLU A 46 15.11 5.18 -12.92
C GLU A 46 16.08 4.05 -12.58
N ASN A 47 15.90 2.90 -13.24
CA ASN A 47 16.75 1.74 -13.03
C ASN A 47 18.19 2.21 -13.25
N PRO A 48 19.09 2.06 -12.26
CA PRO A 48 20.47 2.48 -12.42
C PRO A 48 21.01 1.79 -13.68
N PRO A 49 21.68 2.52 -14.59
CA PRO A 49 22.13 1.95 -15.85
C PRO A 49 22.93 0.68 -15.55
N PRO A 50 22.63 -0.45 -16.22
CA PRO A 50 23.16 -1.75 -15.83
C PRO A 50 24.68 -1.66 -15.73
N GLN A 51 25.21 -1.91 -14.53
CA GLN A 51 26.63 -1.78 -14.27
C GLN A 51 27.35 -2.92 -14.99
N LEU A 52 27.77 -2.64 -16.22
CA LEU A 52 28.65 -3.49 -17.00
C LEU A 52 29.98 -3.57 -16.27
N THR A 53 30.11 -4.58 -15.41
CA THR A 53 31.42 -5.04 -14.96
C THR A 53 32.20 -5.47 -16.19
N GLU A 54 33.12 -4.64 -16.67
CA GLU A 54 34.04 -5.04 -17.71
C GLU A 54 34.85 -6.24 -17.19
N VAL A 55 34.54 -7.43 -17.70
CA VAL A 55 35.36 -8.62 -17.53
C VAL A 55 36.58 -8.45 -18.44
N VAL A 56 37.48 -7.55 -18.02
CA VAL A 56 38.76 -7.33 -18.66
C VAL A 56 39.53 -8.64 -18.56
N THR A 57 39.74 -9.29 -19.69
CA THR A 57 40.61 -10.46 -19.77
C THR A 57 42.04 -10.03 -19.48
N ILE A 58 42.47 -10.17 -18.23
CA ILE A 58 43.87 -9.98 -17.82
C ILE A 58 44.76 -10.73 -18.80
N SER A 59 45.75 -10.02 -19.35
CA SER A 59 46.67 -10.63 -20.31
C SER A 59 47.55 -11.67 -19.60
N ALA A 60 47.99 -12.71 -20.31
CA ALA A 60 48.81 -13.77 -19.70
C ALA A 60 50.07 -13.21 -19.01
N GLN A 61 50.70 -12.18 -19.58
CA GLN A 61 51.86 -11.49 -18.99
C GLN A 61 51.52 -10.74 -17.69
N GLU A 62 50.34 -10.12 -17.62
CA GLU A 62 49.87 -9.39 -16.44
C GLU A 62 49.45 -10.34 -15.31
N PHE A 63 48.90 -11.51 -15.65
CA PHE A 63 48.71 -12.61 -14.70
C PHE A 63 50.06 -13.15 -14.19
N GLU A 64 51.05 -13.34 -15.07
CA GLU A 64 52.40 -13.74 -14.68
C GLU A 64 53.09 -12.70 -13.79
N GLU A 65 52.92 -11.40 -14.03
CA GLU A 65 53.41 -10.36 -13.11
C GLU A 65 52.72 -10.41 -11.75
N LEU A 66 51.39 -10.58 -11.70
CA LEU A 66 50.66 -10.70 -10.43
C LEU A 66 51.12 -11.95 -9.65
N ALA A 67 51.29 -13.07 -10.35
CA ALA A 67 51.80 -14.32 -9.79
C ALA A 67 53.29 -14.26 -9.41
N ALA A 68 54.11 -13.46 -10.09
CA ALA A 68 55.49 -13.20 -9.68
C ALA A 68 55.53 -12.33 -8.42
N ARG A 69 54.66 -11.31 -8.34
CA ARG A 69 54.53 -10.40 -7.20
C ARG A 69 54.04 -11.14 -5.93
N SER A 70 53.07 -12.05 -6.05
CA SER A 70 52.61 -12.89 -4.93
C SER A 70 53.66 -13.93 -4.48
N ARG A 71 54.54 -14.37 -5.38
CA ARG A 71 55.72 -15.21 -5.06
C ARG A 71 56.95 -14.40 -4.62
N GLY A 72 56.81 -13.09 -4.37
CA GLY A 72 57.89 -12.22 -3.87
C GLY A 72 58.99 -11.89 -4.91
N ALA A 73 58.77 -12.23 -6.18
CA ALA A 73 59.76 -12.14 -7.27
C ALA A 73 59.38 -11.10 -8.34
N GLY A 74 58.72 -10.01 -7.95
CA GLY A 74 58.46 -8.87 -8.83
C GLY A 74 59.74 -8.05 -9.10
N PRO A 75 59.85 -7.38 -10.26
CA PRO A 75 61.01 -6.55 -10.58
C PRO A 75 61.11 -5.34 -9.65
N VAL A 76 62.25 -5.18 -8.97
CA VAL A 76 62.58 -3.98 -8.17
C VAL A 76 62.96 -2.82 -9.10
N GLY A 77 61.94 -2.20 -9.69
CA GLY A 77 62.09 -1.02 -10.54
C GLY A 77 62.76 0.14 -9.79
N GLN A 78 63.68 0.83 -10.47
CA GLN A 78 64.19 2.10 -9.97
C GLN A 78 63.04 3.11 -9.95
N ALA A 79 62.85 3.79 -8.81
CA ALA A 79 61.78 4.74 -8.63
C ALA A 79 62.11 6.09 -9.30
N ASP A 80 61.77 6.23 -10.59
CA ASP A 80 61.47 7.55 -11.16
C ASP A 80 60.12 8.04 -10.58
N GLY A 81 60.12 9.26 -10.07
CA GLY A 81 59.18 9.65 -9.01
C GLY A 81 57.73 9.92 -9.44
N GLU A 82 56.79 9.45 -8.63
CA GLU A 82 56.00 10.33 -7.76
C GLU A 82 55.44 9.51 -6.58
N ALA A 83 55.74 9.89 -5.33
CA ALA A 83 55.32 9.12 -4.15
C ALA A 83 54.04 9.72 -3.53
N PRO A 84 52.96 8.95 -3.31
CA PRO A 84 51.77 9.46 -2.63
C PRO A 84 52.08 9.78 -1.17
N VAL A 85 51.65 10.96 -0.72
CA VAL A 85 51.90 11.47 0.63
C VAL A 85 51.15 10.64 1.67
N GLN A 86 51.88 10.03 2.61
CA GLN A 86 51.28 9.46 3.82
C GLN A 86 50.94 10.57 4.83
N PRO A 87 49.82 10.46 5.58
CA PRO A 87 49.47 11.43 6.62
C PRO A 87 50.42 11.33 7.82
N GLU A 88 50.77 12.48 8.39
CA GLU A 88 51.59 12.54 9.62
C GLU A 88 50.82 11.98 10.82
N ALA A 89 51.49 11.14 11.62
CA ALA A 89 51.02 10.78 12.95
C ALA A 89 51.25 11.94 13.93
N PRO A 90 50.33 12.21 14.88
CA PRO A 90 50.50 13.29 15.85
C PRO A 90 51.70 13.02 16.75
N GLY A 91 52.64 13.97 16.81
CA GLY A 91 53.87 13.85 17.60
C GLY A 91 53.61 13.98 19.10
N ASP A 92 54.14 13.03 19.88
CA ASP A 92 54.07 13.03 21.34
C ASP A 92 55.36 13.57 22.00
N THR A 93 55.27 14.00 23.26
CA THR A 93 56.22 14.97 23.83
C THR A 93 57.42 14.39 24.60
N THR A 94 58.62 14.89 24.26
CA THR A 94 59.81 15.10 25.11
C THR A 94 60.06 14.18 26.33
N ALA A 95 61.11 13.35 26.22
CA ALA A 95 61.88 12.85 27.37
C ALA A 95 63.40 12.89 27.05
N PRO A 96 64.30 13.06 28.04
CA PRO A 96 65.70 13.46 27.80
C PRO A 96 66.71 12.31 27.63
N GLU A 97 67.93 12.69 27.27
CA GLU A 97 69.06 11.85 26.87
C GLU A 97 69.53 10.81 27.91
N GLY A 98 69.95 9.64 27.40
CA GLY A 98 70.79 8.65 28.10
C GLY A 98 72.02 8.33 27.24
N PRO A 99 73.18 7.98 27.84
CA PRO A 99 74.47 8.00 27.14
C PRO A 99 74.69 6.83 26.17
N ASP A 100 75.43 7.11 25.09
CA ASP A 100 75.79 6.14 24.05
C ASP A 100 76.54 4.92 24.59
N LEU A 101 75.98 3.73 24.36
CA LEU A 101 76.70 2.46 24.43
C LEU A 101 76.83 1.88 23.02
N ALA A 102 77.96 2.17 22.39
CA ALA A 102 78.34 1.51 21.14
C ALA A 102 78.57 0.01 21.41
N LEU A 103 77.80 -0.84 20.73
CA LEU A 103 77.97 -2.29 20.66
C LEU A 103 78.00 -2.70 19.18
N ASP A 104 78.95 -3.55 18.82
CA ASP A 104 79.24 -3.91 17.43
C ASP A 104 78.03 -4.54 16.73
N THR A 105 77.70 -4.05 15.53
CA THR A 105 76.87 -4.79 14.58
C THR A 105 77.68 -5.98 14.05
N PRO A 106 77.23 -7.24 14.23
CA PRO A 106 77.96 -8.40 13.73
C PRO A 106 78.05 -8.36 12.21
N GLN A 107 79.26 -8.56 11.70
CA GLN A 107 79.56 -8.58 10.28
C GLN A 107 78.98 -9.88 9.65
N PRO A 108 78.25 -9.82 8.53
CA PRO A 108 77.48 -10.98 8.05
C PRO A 108 78.38 -12.13 7.59
N ASP A 109 78.12 -13.33 8.13
CA ASP A 109 78.86 -14.55 7.81
C ASP A 109 78.81 -14.88 6.32
N SER A 110 79.98 -14.84 5.68
CA SER A 110 80.15 -15.07 4.24
C SER A 110 80.20 -16.56 3.87
N SER A 111 79.38 -17.38 4.54
CA SER A 111 79.32 -18.84 4.41
C SER A 111 77.89 -19.34 4.32
N ALA A 112 77.10 -18.74 3.41
CA ALA A 112 75.86 -19.35 2.97
C ALA A 112 76.16 -20.67 2.23
N THR A 113 75.64 -21.78 2.74
CA THR A 113 75.69 -23.09 2.07
C THR A 113 75.02 -22.97 0.70
N ILE A 114 75.76 -23.25 -0.37
CA ILE A 114 75.16 -23.39 -1.70
C ILE A 114 74.34 -24.68 -1.70
N LEU A 115 73.01 -24.54 -1.66
CA LEU A 115 72.09 -25.62 -2.03
C LEU A 115 72.25 -25.88 -3.54
N PRO A 116 72.15 -27.14 -4.01
CA PRO A 116 72.13 -27.43 -5.43
C PRO A 116 70.88 -26.82 -6.08
N GLU A 117 71.05 -26.24 -7.27
CA GLU A 117 69.93 -25.78 -8.08
C GLU A 117 69.03 -26.97 -8.46
N PRO A 118 67.69 -26.85 -8.38
CA PRO A 118 66.79 -27.89 -8.83
C PRO A 118 66.90 -28.04 -10.35
N ALA A 119 67.09 -29.28 -10.83
CA ALA A 119 67.20 -29.55 -12.26
C ALA A 119 65.88 -29.21 -12.98
N THR A 120 65.93 -28.32 -13.96
CA THR A 120 64.79 -27.92 -14.79
C THR A 120 64.42 -29.02 -15.80
N THR A 121 63.89 -30.13 -15.30
CA THR A 121 63.09 -31.05 -16.10
C THR A 121 61.69 -30.47 -16.21
N ALA A 122 61.20 -30.23 -17.42
CA ALA A 122 59.80 -29.85 -17.61
C ALA A 122 58.91 -31.02 -17.16
N GLU A 123 57.98 -30.74 -16.25
CA GLU A 123 56.97 -31.70 -15.84
C GLU A 123 56.12 -32.10 -17.04
N ALA A 124 55.79 -33.38 -17.18
CA ALA A 124 54.97 -33.85 -18.28
C ALA A 124 53.57 -33.25 -18.16
N ALA A 125 53.01 -32.75 -19.25
CA ALA A 125 51.63 -32.26 -19.25
C ALA A 125 50.68 -33.38 -18.79
N PRO A 126 49.66 -33.07 -17.95
CA PRO A 126 48.74 -34.08 -17.45
C PRO A 126 48.02 -34.78 -18.59
N ASP A 127 47.85 -36.10 -18.46
CA ASP A 127 47.12 -36.90 -19.44
C ASP A 127 45.61 -36.58 -19.32
N LEU A 128 45.01 -36.11 -20.41
CA LEU A 128 43.60 -35.72 -20.49
C LEU A 128 42.74 -36.79 -21.18
N SER A 129 43.30 -37.97 -21.47
CA SER A 129 42.61 -39.06 -22.18
C SER A 129 41.28 -39.47 -21.53
N ASP A 130 41.20 -39.41 -20.20
CA ASP A 130 39.98 -39.73 -19.42
C ASP A 130 38.81 -38.76 -19.69
N VAL A 131 39.08 -37.56 -20.19
CA VAL A 131 38.07 -36.52 -20.48
C VAL A 131 37.63 -36.55 -21.95
N GLU A 132 38.49 -37.00 -22.86
CA GLU A 132 38.18 -37.07 -24.30
C GLU A 132 37.38 -38.35 -24.66
N THR A 133 37.42 -39.39 -23.82
CA THR A 133 36.58 -40.59 -24.00
C THR A 133 35.14 -40.39 -23.52
N MET A 134 34.26 -39.97 -24.43
CA MET A 134 32.81 -39.97 -24.23
C MET A 134 32.30 -41.39 -23.90
N THR A 135 31.96 -41.63 -22.63
CA THR A 135 31.25 -42.85 -22.21
C THR A 135 29.84 -42.87 -22.80
N PRO A 136 29.40 -43.99 -23.43
CA PRO A 136 28.01 -44.13 -23.81
C PRO A 136 27.12 -44.21 -22.55
N PRO A 137 25.86 -43.73 -22.61
CA PRO A 137 24.97 -43.80 -21.46
C PRO A 137 24.71 -45.25 -21.05
N VAL A 138 24.80 -45.53 -19.75
CA VAL A 138 24.44 -46.82 -19.18
C VAL A 138 22.91 -46.90 -19.12
N GLU A 139 22.31 -47.87 -19.80
CA GLU A 139 20.89 -48.19 -19.63
C GLU A 139 20.66 -48.71 -18.19
N VAL A 140 20.13 -47.86 -17.33
CA VAL A 140 19.78 -48.22 -15.95
C VAL A 140 18.49 -49.05 -15.99
N ALA A 141 18.63 -50.37 -15.91
CA ALA A 141 17.48 -51.28 -15.91
C ALA A 141 16.66 -51.15 -14.61
N THR A 142 15.64 -50.29 -14.64
CA THR A 142 14.70 -50.04 -13.54
C THR A 142 13.72 -51.20 -13.32
N LEU A 143 14.24 -52.33 -12.85
CA LEU A 143 13.43 -53.42 -12.29
C LEU A 143 12.90 -53.04 -10.90
N ALA A 144 11.92 -52.15 -10.88
CA ALA A 144 11.15 -51.85 -9.68
C ALA A 144 10.24 -53.04 -9.31
N PRO A 145 10.30 -53.58 -8.08
CA PRO A 145 9.37 -54.59 -7.63
C PRO A 145 7.99 -53.98 -7.40
N ALA A 146 6.95 -54.51 -8.05
CA ALA A 146 5.58 -54.04 -7.84
C ALA A 146 5.07 -54.35 -6.42
N PRO A 147 4.30 -53.46 -5.79
CA PRO A 147 3.75 -53.68 -4.45
C PRO A 147 2.69 -54.80 -4.46
N ALA A 148 2.83 -55.76 -3.55
CA ALA A 148 1.81 -56.77 -3.29
C ALA A 148 0.81 -56.28 -2.24
N PRO A 149 -0.50 -56.60 -2.36
CA PRO A 149 -1.49 -56.24 -1.34
C PRO A 149 -1.30 -57.05 -0.05
N PRO A 150 -1.70 -56.51 1.12
CA PRO A 150 -1.47 -57.14 2.41
C PRO A 150 -2.44 -58.30 2.69
N GLU A 151 -1.90 -59.45 3.13
CA GLU A 151 -2.68 -60.52 3.78
C GLU A 151 -2.65 -60.38 5.31
N PRO A 152 -3.69 -60.83 6.03
CA PRO A 152 -3.87 -60.53 7.45
C PRO A 152 -2.92 -61.29 8.38
N ALA A 153 -2.50 -60.64 9.45
CA ALA A 153 -1.61 -61.21 10.46
C ALA A 153 -2.25 -62.38 11.23
N ILE A 154 -1.46 -63.44 11.46
CA ILE A 154 -1.73 -64.45 12.48
C ILE A 154 -0.50 -64.55 13.40
N GLU A 155 -0.69 -64.17 14.65
CA GLU A 155 0.33 -64.19 15.70
C GLU A 155 0.42 -65.59 16.33
N VAL A 156 1.61 -66.20 16.32
CA VAL A 156 1.91 -67.45 17.05
C VAL A 156 3.30 -67.37 17.69
N ALA A 157 3.36 -67.68 18.98
CA ALA A 157 4.57 -67.67 19.80
C ALA A 157 5.48 -68.92 19.55
N PRO A 158 6.78 -68.87 19.88
CA PRO A 158 7.72 -69.95 19.55
C PRO A 158 7.62 -71.18 20.48
N GLU A 159 7.69 -72.38 19.90
CA GLU A 159 7.88 -73.64 20.62
C GLU A 159 9.34 -74.16 20.52
N THR A 160 9.72 -75.01 21.47
CA THR A 160 11.09 -75.50 21.67
C THR A 160 11.48 -76.64 20.71
N PRO A 161 12.75 -76.74 20.28
CA PRO A 161 13.21 -77.85 19.46
C PRO A 161 13.25 -79.19 20.22
N SER A 162 12.83 -80.26 19.55
CA SER A 162 13.03 -81.65 19.98
C SER A 162 13.53 -82.48 18.79
N PRO A 163 14.45 -83.46 18.96
CA PRO A 163 15.21 -84.00 17.84
C PRO A 163 14.66 -85.32 17.27
N ASP A 164 14.31 -85.35 15.98
CA ASP A 164 14.59 -86.51 15.13
C ASP A 164 14.49 -86.18 13.62
N ALA A 165 15.58 -86.40 12.87
CA ALA A 165 15.65 -86.52 11.40
C ALA A 165 17.10 -86.79 10.97
N ALA A 166 17.38 -87.96 10.38
CA ALA A 166 18.72 -88.31 9.90
C ALA A 166 18.98 -87.74 8.49
N PRO A 167 20.17 -87.18 8.20
CA PRO A 167 20.54 -86.75 6.84
C PRO A 167 20.93 -87.95 5.95
N GLU A 168 20.49 -87.95 4.69
CA GLU A 168 20.98 -88.88 3.68
C GLU A 168 22.45 -88.59 3.33
N THR A 169 23.37 -89.42 3.83
CA THR A 169 24.79 -89.32 3.46
C THR A 169 25.03 -89.97 2.09
N ALA A 170 25.10 -89.15 1.04
CA ALA A 170 25.57 -89.59 -0.27
C ALA A 170 27.00 -90.16 -0.16
N ALA A 171 27.20 -91.40 -0.61
CA ALA A 171 28.45 -92.12 -0.42
C ALA A 171 29.51 -91.76 -1.50
N PRO A 172 30.67 -91.18 -1.14
CA PRO A 172 31.77 -91.03 -2.07
C PRO A 172 32.39 -92.39 -2.40
N GLN A 173 32.63 -92.65 -3.68
CA GLN A 173 33.18 -93.92 -4.15
C GLN A 173 34.66 -94.06 -3.76
N ARG A 174 35.05 -95.27 -3.33
CA ARG A 174 36.42 -95.62 -2.94
C ARG A 174 37.26 -95.96 -4.19
N PRO A 175 38.38 -95.26 -4.47
CA PRO A 175 39.36 -95.70 -5.47
C PRO A 175 40.01 -97.03 -5.08
N ASP A 176 40.34 -97.85 -6.08
CA ASP A 176 40.78 -99.23 -5.88
C ASP A 176 42.06 -99.40 -5.05
N ALA A 177 42.17 -100.57 -4.39
CA ALA A 177 43.31 -100.92 -3.58
C ALA A 177 44.54 -101.28 -4.44
N PRO A 178 45.76 -100.86 -4.05
CA PRO A 178 46.97 -101.29 -4.73
C PRO A 178 47.18 -102.80 -4.56
N VAL A 179 47.52 -103.47 -5.68
CA VAL A 179 47.74 -104.91 -5.77
C VAL A 179 48.92 -105.35 -4.88
N ALA A 180 48.81 -106.53 -4.28
CA ALA A 180 49.89 -107.11 -3.49
C ALA A 180 51.16 -107.32 -4.34
N PRO A 181 52.36 -106.99 -3.84
CA PRO A 181 53.59 -107.11 -4.62
C PRO A 181 53.92 -108.58 -4.89
N GLU A 182 53.96 -108.94 -6.18
CA GLU A 182 54.67 -110.14 -6.63
C GLU A 182 56.16 -110.06 -6.26
N GLN A 183 56.81 -111.22 -6.22
CA GLN A 183 58.18 -111.35 -5.75
C GLN A 183 59.13 -110.48 -6.58
N PRO A 184 59.94 -109.57 -5.98
CA PRO A 184 60.96 -108.87 -6.73
C PRO A 184 61.96 -109.90 -7.29
N ALA A 185 62.11 -109.92 -8.61
CA ALA A 185 63.13 -110.71 -9.27
C ALA A 185 64.52 -110.34 -8.73
N ALA A 186 65.43 -111.31 -8.64
CA ALA A 186 66.78 -111.08 -8.15
C ALA A 186 67.45 -109.95 -8.96
N PRO A 187 68.11 -108.97 -8.30
CA PRO A 187 68.71 -107.85 -9.00
C PRO A 187 69.83 -108.34 -9.95
N PRO A 188 70.01 -107.72 -11.12
CA PRO A 188 71.07 -108.09 -12.04
C PRO A 188 72.43 -107.84 -11.38
N VAL A 189 73.14 -108.92 -11.06
CA VAL A 189 74.52 -108.85 -10.57
C VAL A 189 75.41 -108.26 -11.67
N SER A 190 75.99 -107.09 -11.43
CA SER A 190 76.94 -106.49 -12.36
C SER A 190 78.22 -107.34 -12.40
N GLU A 191 78.73 -107.66 -13.60
CA GLU A 191 79.96 -108.45 -13.77
C GLU A 191 81.26 -107.75 -13.30
N LEU A 192 81.13 -106.54 -12.72
CA LEU A 192 82.19 -105.81 -12.02
C LEU A 192 82.10 -105.95 -10.48
N ALA A 193 81.15 -106.74 -9.95
CA ALA A 193 81.05 -107.03 -8.53
C ALA A 193 82.18 -107.97 -8.09
N LEU A 194 83.20 -107.42 -7.43
CA LEU A 194 84.32 -108.19 -6.87
C LEU A 194 83.83 -109.11 -5.73
N SER A 195 83.73 -110.41 -6.01
CA SER A 195 83.32 -111.48 -5.08
C SER A 195 84.24 -111.72 -3.87
N SER A 196 85.15 -110.78 -3.59
CA SER A 196 86.11 -110.81 -2.48
C SER A 196 86.35 -109.42 -1.88
N SER A 197 85.31 -108.57 -1.87
CA SER A 197 85.29 -107.41 -0.96
C SER A 197 85.50 -107.91 0.48
N ARG A 198 86.59 -107.45 1.12
CA ARG A 198 86.86 -107.74 2.53
C ARG A 198 85.72 -107.12 3.34
N PRO A 199 85.05 -107.86 4.26
CA PRO A 199 83.98 -107.27 5.05
C PRO A 199 84.51 -106.00 5.76
N PRO A 200 83.71 -104.92 5.83
CA PRO A 200 84.11 -103.74 6.60
C PRO A 200 84.41 -104.17 8.04
N PRO A 201 85.42 -103.58 8.70
CA PRO A 201 85.77 -103.95 10.06
C PRO A 201 84.54 -103.82 10.96
N ASP A 202 84.35 -104.80 11.85
CA ASP A 202 83.16 -104.87 12.69
C ASP A 202 82.92 -103.54 13.42
N ARG A 203 81.67 -103.06 13.29
CA ARG A 203 81.27 -101.76 13.82
C ARG A 203 81.48 -101.76 15.34
N PRO A 204 82.22 -100.80 15.92
CA PRO A 204 82.49 -100.81 17.35
C PRO A 204 81.19 -100.83 18.16
N GLU A 205 81.14 -101.69 19.17
CA GLU A 205 79.96 -101.84 20.04
C GLU A 205 79.57 -100.50 20.67
N GLY A 206 78.27 -100.23 20.76
CA GLY A 206 77.74 -98.95 21.25
C GLY A 206 77.69 -97.82 20.22
N LEU A 207 78.25 -97.95 19.00
CA LEU A 207 78.23 -96.85 18.03
C LEU A 207 76.82 -96.51 17.52
N ARG A 208 75.90 -97.49 17.44
CA ARG A 208 74.50 -97.23 17.07
C ARG A 208 73.81 -96.42 18.16
N GLU A 209 74.04 -96.80 19.41
CA GLU A 209 73.47 -96.22 20.62
C GLU A 209 73.99 -94.79 20.82
N ALA A 210 75.30 -94.57 20.60
CA ALA A 210 75.91 -93.25 20.61
C ALA A 210 75.37 -92.32 19.50
N VAL A 211 75.17 -92.82 18.28
CA VAL A 211 74.57 -92.03 17.18
C VAL A 211 73.10 -91.70 17.46
N LEU A 212 72.33 -92.63 18.05
CA LEU A 212 70.95 -92.35 18.47
C LEU A 212 70.88 -91.35 19.62
N ALA A 213 71.76 -91.45 20.62
CA ALA A 213 71.83 -90.49 21.71
C ALA A 213 72.27 -89.09 21.24
N ALA A 214 73.25 -89.00 20.33
CA ALA A 214 73.66 -87.74 19.73
C ALA A 214 72.54 -87.12 18.87
N ARG A 215 71.78 -87.94 18.13
CA ARG A 215 70.59 -87.49 17.41
C ARG A 215 69.50 -86.98 18.35
N GLN A 216 69.20 -87.70 19.43
CA GLN A 216 68.20 -87.29 20.42
C GLN A 216 68.61 -86.01 21.16
N ALA A 217 69.92 -85.81 21.41
CA ALA A 217 70.43 -84.55 21.94
C ALA A 217 70.22 -83.39 20.97
N ALA A 218 70.56 -83.56 19.68
CA ALA A 218 70.34 -82.53 18.66
C ALA A 218 68.86 -82.26 18.38
N GLU A 219 67.99 -83.28 18.43
CA GLU A 219 66.53 -83.12 18.33
C GLU A 219 65.94 -82.39 19.55
N ALA A 220 66.50 -82.59 20.75
CA ALA A 220 66.11 -81.86 21.96
C ALA A 220 66.65 -80.42 21.98
N GLU A 221 67.86 -80.18 21.46
CA GLU A 221 68.47 -78.85 21.29
C GLU A 221 67.66 -78.02 20.29
N ALA A 222 67.37 -78.56 19.10
CA ALA A 222 66.51 -77.92 18.10
C ALA A 222 65.07 -77.70 18.60
N ALA A 223 64.54 -78.58 19.45
CA ALA A 223 63.24 -78.38 20.09
C ALA A 223 63.26 -77.26 21.15
N ALA A 224 64.37 -77.09 21.86
CA ALA A 224 64.57 -75.98 22.80
C ALA A 224 64.75 -74.64 22.07
N GLU A 225 65.50 -74.61 20.97
CA GLU A 225 65.63 -73.45 20.09
C GLU A 225 64.27 -73.06 19.49
N ALA A 226 63.50 -74.02 18.98
CA ALA A 226 62.16 -73.78 18.44
C ALA A 226 61.18 -73.27 19.52
N ALA A 227 61.28 -73.78 20.76
CA ALA A 227 60.49 -73.28 21.88
C ALA A 227 60.86 -71.84 22.25
N ALA A 228 62.16 -71.51 22.29
CA ALA A 228 62.63 -70.15 22.55
C ALA A 228 62.24 -69.16 21.44
N ALA A 229 62.29 -69.59 20.18
CA ALA A 229 61.80 -68.80 19.04
C ALA A 229 60.29 -68.53 19.15
N ALA A 230 59.49 -69.56 19.45
CA ALA A 230 58.04 -69.42 19.65
C ALA A 230 57.67 -68.57 20.88
N GLU A 231 58.53 -68.51 21.91
CA GLU A 231 58.37 -67.59 23.04
C GLU A 231 58.72 -66.14 22.64
N ALA A 232 59.80 -65.93 21.89
CA ALA A 232 60.17 -64.62 21.36
C ALA A 232 59.10 -64.05 20.40
N GLU A 233 58.55 -64.87 19.50
CA GLU A 233 57.43 -64.50 18.63
C GLU A 233 56.18 -64.09 19.43
N ARG A 234 55.87 -64.79 20.52
CA ARG A 234 54.75 -64.43 21.42
C ARG A 234 54.97 -63.12 22.15
N LEU A 235 56.21 -62.84 22.58
CA LEU A 235 56.56 -61.57 23.21
C LEU A 235 56.44 -60.41 22.21
N ALA A 236 57.03 -60.55 21.02
CA ALA A 236 56.92 -59.56 19.95
C ALA A 236 55.46 -59.31 19.52
N ALA A 237 54.64 -60.36 19.41
CA ALA A 237 53.21 -60.23 19.12
C ALA A 237 52.43 -59.54 20.25
N ALA A 238 52.81 -59.76 21.51
CA ALA A 238 52.21 -59.09 22.67
C ALA A 238 52.62 -57.61 22.79
N GLU A 239 53.83 -57.25 22.33
CA GLU A 239 54.29 -55.87 22.24
C GLU A 239 53.58 -55.13 21.09
N ALA A 240 53.57 -55.70 19.88
CA ALA A 240 52.84 -55.13 18.74
C ALA A 240 51.33 -54.98 19.00
N ALA A 241 50.71 -55.90 19.75
CA ALA A 241 49.32 -55.77 20.17
C ALA A 241 49.06 -54.57 21.10
N ARG A 242 50.02 -54.23 21.98
CA ARG A 242 49.95 -53.06 22.86
C ARG A 242 50.19 -51.77 22.10
N GLU A 243 51.15 -51.73 21.17
CA GLU A 243 51.41 -50.57 20.32
C GLU A 243 50.17 -50.26 19.46
N ALA A 244 49.56 -51.28 18.85
CA ALA A 244 48.32 -51.13 18.10
C ALA A 244 47.14 -50.69 18.99
N GLU A 245 47.11 -51.06 20.28
CA GLU A 245 46.10 -50.55 21.22
C GLU A 245 46.33 -49.08 21.58
N GLN A 246 47.58 -48.68 21.80
CA GLN A 246 47.94 -47.27 22.05
C GLN A 246 47.64 -46.39 20.82
N GLN A 247 47.88 -46.88 19.61
CA GLN A 247 47.50 -46.20 18.36
C GLN A 247 45.98 -45.98 18.31
N ARG A 248 45.16 -47.01 18.48
CA ARG A 248 43.69 -46.87 18.52
C ARG A 248 43.19 -45.94 19.63
N GLN A 249 43.86 -45.92 20.78
CA GLN A 249 43.51 -45.01 21.88
C GLN A 249 43.84 -43.54 21.52
N ALA A 250 44.97 -43.28 20.84
CA ALA A 250 45.36 -41.96 20.37
C ALA A 250 44.50 -41.47 19.20
N GLU A 251 44.18 -42.34 18.24
CA GLU A 251 43.25 -42.07 17.13
C GLU A 251 41.87 -41.68 17.68
N ALA A 252 41.31 -42.49 18.57
CA ALA A 252 40.03 -42.18 19.21
C ALA A 252 40.08 -40.93 20.12
N GLU A 253 41.26 -40.49 20.58
CA GLU A 253 41.40 -39.20 21.27
C GLU A 253 41.45 -38.02 20.31
N ALA A 254 42.17 -38.15 19.19
CA ALA A 254 42.18 -37.14 18.13
C ALA A 254 40.77 -36.94 17.54
N GLU A 255 40.02 -38.01 17.29
CA GLU A 255 38.61 -37.94 16.88
C GLU A 255 37.74 -37.18 17.89
N ARG A 256 37.93 -37.41 19.21
CA ARG A 256 37.21 -36.68 20.26
C ARG A 256 37.59 -35.20 20.29
N GLN A 257 38.88 -34.87 20.15
CA GLN A 257 39.35 -33.48 20.11
C GLN A 257 38.84 -32.74 18.87
N GLU A 258 38.75 -33.41 17.71
CA GLU A 258 38.13 -32.84 16.51
C GLU A 258 36.60 -32.66 16.67
N GLN A 259 35.89 -33.65 17.22
CA GLN A 259 34.45 -33.50 17.51
C GLN A 259 34.19 -32.36 18.49
N GLU A 260 35.02 -32.19 19.52
CA GLU A 260 34.91 -31.05 20.44
C GLU A 260 35.21 -29.72 19.72
N ARG A 261 36.25 -29.64 18.90
CA ARG A 261 36.56 -28.45 18.07
C ARG A 261 35.38 -28.07 17.18
N LEU A 262 34.77 -29.03 16.49
CA LEU A 262 33.62 -28.82 15.62
C LEU A 262 32.37 -28.39 16.41
N ALA A 263 32.15 -28.94 17.60
CA ALA A 263 31.07 -28.53 18.50
C ALA A 263 31.27 -27.10 19.05
N GLN A 264 32.50 -26.73 19.42
CA GLN A 264 32.85 -25.36 19.83
C GLN A 264 32.66 -24.37 18.67
N GLU A 265 33.05 -24.75 17.44
CA GLU A 265 32.87 -23.93 16.24
C GLU A 265 31.38 -23.75 15.89
N ALA A 266 30.56 -24.81 15.99
CA ALA A 266 29.12 -24.75 15.80
C ALA A 266 28.44 -23.85 16.85
N ALA A 267 28.80 -23.99 18.12
CA ALA A 267 28.27 -23.15 19.20
C ALA A 267 28.70 -21.68 19.06
N ALA A 268 29.89 -21.40 18.55
CA ALA A 268 30.34 -20.04 18.24
C ALA A 268 29.50 -19.41 17.12
N ARG A 269 29.25 -20.15 16.03
CA ARG A 269 28.37 -19.72 14.92
C ARG A 269 26.93 -19.51 15.38
N GLU A 270 26.40 -20.36 16.26
CA GLU A 270 25.07 -20.20 16.83
C GLU A 270 24.96 -18.94 17.71
N ALA A 271 25.96 -18.68 18.56
CA ALA A 271 26.02 -17.47 19.39
C ALA A 271 26.22 -16.18 18.58
N GLU A 272 26.94 -16.24 17.45
CA GLU A 272 27.04 -15.13 16.49
C GLU A 272 25.70 -14.89 15.80
N ALA A 273 25.03 -15.93 15.32
CA ALA A 273 23.69 -15.83 14.74
C ALA A 273 22.64 -15.33 15.74
N GLU A 274 22.75 -15.67 17.03
CA GLU A 274 21.89 -15.11 18.07
C GLU A 274 22.14 -13.61 18.27
N ARG A 275 23.42 -13.19 18.32
CA ARG A 275 23.78 -11.76 18.40
C ARG A 275 23.28 -10.97 17.21
N ALA A 276 23.39 -11.52 15.99
CA ALA A 276 22.84 -10.91 14.78
C ALA A 276 21.32 -10.71 14.89
N ARG A 277 20.57 -11.74 15.33
CA ARG A 277 19.11 -11.64 15.59
C ARG A 277 18.79 -10.62 16.69
N GLN A 278 19.59 -10.54 17.76
CA GLN A 278 19.41 -9.54 18.82
C GLN A 278 19.68 -8.11 18.32
N GLU A 279 20.69 -7.90 17.48
CA GLU A 279 20.96 -6.60 16.85
C GLU A 279 19.86 -6.19 15.86
N GLU A 280 19.37 -7.13 15.04
CA GLU A 280 18.26 -6.90 14.12
C GLU A 280 16.98 -6.53 14.89
N ALA A 281 16.64 -7.29 15.93
CA ALA A 281 15.52 -6.99 16.81
C ALA A 281 15.67 -5.62 17.52
N ALA A 282 16.89 -5.24 17.92
CA ALA A 282 17.17 -3.94 18.50
C ALA A 282 16.98 -2.79 17.49
N ARG A 283 17.41 -2.97 16.23
CA ARG A 283 17.20 -2.00 15.13
C ARG A 283 15.71 -1.86 14.81
N ALA A 284 14.98 -2.97 14.71
CA ALA A 284 13.53 -2.97 14.48
C ALA A 284 12.77 -2.30 15.65
N ALA A 285 13.20 -2.52 16.89
CA ALA A 285 12.64 -1.84 18.07
C ALA A 285 12.93 -0.34 18.07
N GLU A 286 14.12 0.11 17.65
CA GLU A 286 14.42 1.53 17.49
C GLU A 286 13.59 2.17 16.37
N GLU A 287 13.42 1.50 15.24
CA GLU A 287 12.57 1.98 14.16
C GLU A 287 11.10 2.08 14.59
N ALA A 288 10.56 1.05 15.25
CA ALA A 288 9.21 1.09 15.80
C ALA A 288 9.03 2.24 16.81
N ALA A 289 10.03 2.52 17.65
CA ALA A 289 10.01 3.65 18.57
C ALA A 289 10.05 5.01 17.83
N ARG A 290 10.82 5.13 16.74
CA ARG A 290 10.84 6.32 15.87
C ARG A 290 9.48 6.53 15.19
N GLN A 291 8.89 5.48 14.62
CA GLN A 291 7.57 5.51 13.99
C GLN A 291 6.47 5.91 15.00
N GLN A 292 6.49 5.36 16.22
CA GLN A 292 5.57 5.76 17.30
C GLN A 292 5.75 7.23 17.71
N ALA A 293 7.00 7.72 17.81
CA ALA A 293 7.28 9.11 18.13
C ALA A 293 6.81 10.07 17.02
N GLU A 294 6.91 9.68 15.74
CA GLU A 294 6.37 10.44 14.62
C GLU A 294 4.83 10.45 14.62
N ALA A 295 4.20 9.29 14.81
CA ALA A 295 2.74 9.19 14.94
C ALA A 295 2.19 10.08 16.08
N ALA A 296 2.83 10.04 17.26
CA ALA A 296 2.47 10.89 18.40
C ALA A 296 2.68 12.39 18.12
N ARG A 297 3.70 12.77 17.33
CA ARG A 297 3.89 14.17 16.87
C ARG A 297 2.79 14.60 15.91
N LEU A 298 2.40 13.75 14.96
CA LEU A 298 1.32 14.03 14.00
C LEU A 298 -0.06 14.11 14.71
N GLU A 299 -0.28 13.29 15.74
CA GLU A 299 -1.48 13.39 16.60
C GLU A 299 -1.49 14.70 17.40
N ALA A 300 -0.35 15.07 18.02
CA ALA A 300 -0.22 16.33 18.75
C ALA A 300 -0.43 17.56 17.84
N GLU A 301 0.10 17.54 16.62
CA GLU A 301 -0.12 18.62 15.64
C GLU A 301 -1.60 18.71 15.23
N ARG A 302 -2.28 17.58 14.99
CA ARG A 302 -3.73 17.56 14.70
C ARG A 302 -4.54 18.13 15.87
N ALA A 303 -4.19 17.78 17.10
CA ALA A 303 -4.85 18.32 18.30
C ALA A 303 -4.59 19.83 18.49
N GLU A 304 -3.40 20.33 18.12
CA GLU A 304 -3.13 21.77 18.10
C GLU A 304 -3.92 22.48 16.98
N GLN A 305 -3.96 21.94 15.76
CA GLN A 305 -4.76 22.45 14.65
C GLN A 305 -6.26 22.48 14.99
N GLU A 306 -6.80 21.46 15.65
CA GLU A 306 -8.20 21.44 16.10
C GLU A 306 -8.48 22.50 17.15
N ARG A 307 -7.58 22.69 18.13
CA ARG A 307 -7.70 23.76 19.13
C ARG A 307 -7.64 25.16 18.51
N LEU A 308 -6.73 25.39 17.56
CA LEU A 308 -6.63 26.65 16.82
C LEU A 308 -7.88 26.89 15.97
N ALA A 309 -8.45 25.83 15.36
CA ALA A 309 -9.71 25.91 14.64
C ALA A 309 -10.89 26.19 15.59
N GLU A 310 -10.89 25.67 16.82
CA GLU A 310 -11.91 26.01 17.82
C GLU A 310 -11.78 27.45 18.29
N GLU A 311 -10.58 27.92 18.62
CA GLU A 311 -10.33 29.32 19.01
C GLU A 311 -10.73 30.28 17.88
N ALA A 312 -10.43 29.94 16.62
CA ALA A 312 -10.89 30.71 15.45
C ALA A 312 -12.42 30.76 15.33
N ARG A 313 -13.12 29.64 15.55
CA ARG A 313 -14.60 29.56 15.58
C ARG A 313 -15.19 30.41 16.72
N GLN A 314 -14.65 30.30 17.93
CA GLN A 314 -15.07 31.08 19.09
C GLN A 314 -14.86 32.59 18.86
N ALA A 315 -13.71 32.98 18.31
CA ALA A 315 -13.40 34.36 17.97
C ALA A 315 -14.27 34.90 16.82
N GLU A 316 -14.68 34.08 15.86
CA GLU A 316 -15.67 34.47 14.84
C GLU A 316 -17.05 34.65 15.46
N GLU A 317 -17.49 33.75 16.35
CA GLU A 317 -18.77 33.90 17.03
C GLU A 317 -18.81 35.16 17.91
N GLN A 318 -17.71 35.47 18.61
CA GLN A 318 -17.58 36.72 19.36
C GLN A 318 -17.69 37.94 18.43
N ARG A 319 -16.93 37.99 17.32
CA ARG A 319 -17.03 39.08 16.33
C ARG A 319 -18.45 39.22 15.77
N ARG A 320 -19.15 38.10 15.55
CA ARG A 320 -20.54 38.08 15.09
C ARG A 320 -21.50 38.64 16.15
N ARG A 321 -21.35 38.25 17.42
CA ARG A 321 -22.13 38.77 18.55
C ARG A 321 -21.93 40.27 18.73
N GLU A 322 -20.68 40.74 18.73
CA GLU A 322 -20.32 42.16 18.80
C GLU A 322 -20.90 42.95 17.60
N ALA A 323 -20.80 42.43 16.38
CA ALA A 323 -21.39 43.06 15.20
C ALA A 323 -22.92 43.05 15.21
N GLU A 324 -23.57 42.08 15.87
CA GLU A 324 -25.02 42.10 16.08
C GLU A 324 -25.43 43.13 17.16
N GLU A 325 -24.68 43.22 18.26
CA GLU A 325 -24.89 44.26 19.29
C GLU A 325 -24.70 45.67 18.71
N GLN A 326 -23.66 45.90 17.91
CA GLN A 326 -23.45 47.17 17.20
C GLN A 326 -24.62 47.51 16.27
N ARG A 327 -25.15 46.55 15.51
CA ARG A 327 -26.33 46.76 14.64
C ARG A 327 -27.59 47.08 15.46
N ARG A 328 -27.83 46.37 16.57
CA ARG A 328 -28.94 46.67 17.50
C ARG A 328 -28.79 48.07 18.12
N ALA A 329 -27.58 48.48 18.46
CA ALA A 329 -27.29 49.82 19.00
C ALA A 329 -27.43 50.93 17.94
N GLU A 330 -27.08 50.67 16.67
CA GLU A 330 -27.32 51.59 15.57
C GLU A 330 -28.82 51.71 15.24
N GLU A 331 -29.55 50.60 15.22
CA GLU A 331 -31.00 50.58 15.05
C GLU A 331 -31.71 51.37 16.16
N GLN A 332 -31.33 51.17 17.43
CA GLN A 332 -31.84 51.96 18.56
C GLN A 332 -31.55 53.46 18.39
N ARG A 333 -30.35 53.85 17.93
CA ARG A 333 -30.03 55.25 17.64
C ARG A 333 -30.88 55.83 16.51
N ARG A 334 -31.06 55.09 15.40
CA ARG A 334 -31.93 55.48 14.29
C ARG A 334 -33.40 55.64 14.74
N LEU A 335 -33.90 54.74 15.59
CA LEU A 335 -35.25 54.83 16.17
C LEU A 335 -35.38 56.02 17.14
N GLU A 336 -34.35 56.33 17.94
CA GLU A 336 -34.35 57.49 18.81
C GLU A 336 -34.29 58.80 18.00
N GLU A 337 -33.46 58.86 16.95
CA GLU A 337 -33.37 59.98 16.01
C GLU A 337 -34.69 60.21 15.28
N GLN A 338 -35.33 59.14 14.78
CA GLN A 338 -36.66 59.21 14.17
C GLN A 338 -37.71 59.74 15.14
N ARG A 339 -37.70 59.30 16.41
CA ARG A 339 -38.61 59.80 17.45
C ARG A 339 -38.36 61.27 17.76
N ARG A 340 -37.10 61.70 17.90
CA ARG A 340 -36.72 63.12 18.09
C ARG A 340 -37.19 63.97 16.91
N ALA A 341 -36.99 63.51 15.68
CA ALA A 341 -37.44 64.20 14.47
C ALA A 341 -38.97 64.20 14.30
N GLU A 342 -39.68 63.19 14.82
CA GLU A 342 -41.15 63.22 14.90
C GLU A 342 -41.65 64.21 15.97
N GLU A 343 -41.02 64.24 17.15
CA GLU A 343 -41.32 65.19 18.22
C GLU A 343 -41.06 66.64 17.77
N GLU A 344 -39.93 66.91 17.11
CA GLU A 344 -39.62 68.22 16.52
C GLU A 344 -40.65 68.63 15.46
N ARG A 345 -41.05 67.73 14.55
CA ARG A 345 -42.11 68.01 13.57
C ARG A 345 -43.46 68.29 14.22
N ARG A 346 -43.85 67.54 15.27
CA ARG A 346 -45.07 67.80 16.05
C ARG A 346 -45.01 69.16 16.75
N LEU A 347 -43.84 69.57 17.26
CA LEU A 347 -43.63 70.89 17.86
C LEU A 347 -43.65 72.02 16.81
N GLU A 348 -43.11 71.79 15.61
CA GLU A 348 -43.20 72.76 14.51
C GLU A 348 -44.64 72.90 14.00
N GLU A 349 -45.37 71.79 13.84
CA GLU A 349 -46.79 71.78 13.49
C GLU A 349 -47.64 72.52 14.53
N GLN A 350 -47.42 72.26 15.83
CA GLN A 350 -48.07 73.01 16.91
C GLN A 350 -47.75 74.52 16.86
N ARG A 351 -46.50 74.89 16.58
CA ARG A 351 -46.11 76.31 16.43
C ARG A 351 -46.76 76.96 15.21
N ARG A 352 -46.82 76.28 14.06
CA ARG A 352 -47.51 76.74 12.85
C ARG A 352 -49.00 76.92 13.11
N ALA A 353 -49.65 75.96 13.77
CA ALA A 353 -51.06 76.05 14.16
C ALA A 353 -51.33 77.16 15.19
N GLU A 354 -50.39 77.43 16.11
CA GLU A 354 -50.52 78.58 17.03
C GLU A 354 -50.34 79.91 16.29
N GLU A 355 -49.39 80.00 15.37
CA GLU A 355 -49.15 81.19 14.53
C GLU A 355 -50.35 81.46 13.61
N GLU A 356 -50.92 80.44 12.97
CA GLU A 356 -52.14 80.53 12.17
C GLU A 356 -53.34 80.97 13.01
N ARG A 357 -53.52 80.41 14.23
CA ARG A 357 -54.57 80.87 15.16
C ARG A 357 -54.38 82.32 15.59
N ARG A 358 -53.15 82.76 15.86
CA ARG A 358 -52.82 84.16 16.18
C ARG A 358 -53.08 85.08 14.97
N ALA A 359 -52.80 84.63 13.75
CA ALA A 359 -53.08 85.37 12.51
C ALA A 359 -54.59 85.47 12.23
N ALA A 360 -55.35 84.39 12.46
CA ALA A 360 -56.80 84.39 12.35
C ALA A 360 -57.45 85.34 13.39
N GLU A 361 -57.01 85.30 14.65
CA GLU A 361 -57.47 86.23 15.69
C GLU A 361 -57.09 87.68 15.36
N ALA A 362 -55.92 87.93 14.77
CA ALA A 362 -55.53 89.26 14.31
C ALA A 362 -56.40 89.75 13.14
N ALA A 363 -56.74 88.87 12.19
CA ALA A 363 -57.63 89.18 11.07
C ALA A 363 -59.06 89.47 11.54
N GLU A 364 -59.61 88.68 12.46
CA GLU A 364 -60.92 88.93 13.09
C GLU A 364 -60.93 90.28 13.81
N ARG A 365 -59.87 90.61 14.55
CA ARG A 365 -59.70 91.92 15.21
C ARG A 365 -59.61 93.08 14.19
N GLU A 366 -58.95 92.88 13.04
CA GLU A 366 -58.89 93.91 11.99
C GLU A 366 -60.25 94.09 11.29
N GLU A 367 -60.98 93.01 11.01
CA GLU A 367 -62.34 93.07 10.46
C GLU A 367 -63.32 93.71 11.46
N ALA A 368 -63.30 93.33 12.73
CA ALA A 368 -64.08 93.98 13.77
C ALA A 368 -63.73 95.48 13.87
N ALA A 369 -62.45 95.85 13.70
CA ALA A 369 -62.03 97.24 13.63
C ALA A 369 -62.47 97.95 12.34
N ARG A 370 -62.58 97.25 11.19
CA ARG A 370 -63.18 97.77 9.95
C ARG A 370 -64.67 98.08 10.16
N ILE A 371 -65.43 97.09 10.63
CA ILE A 371 -66.87 97.23 10.93
C ILE A 371 -67.10 98.37 11.93
N ALA A 372 -66.25 98.49 12.96
CA ALA A 372 -66.32 99.59 13.92
C ALA A 372 -65.94 100.97 13.34
N ARG A 373 -65.10 101.04 12.29
CA ARG A 373 -64.82 102.29 11.55
C ARG A 373 -66.01 102.67 10.66
N GLU A 374 -66.57 101.71 9.93
CA GLU A 374 -67.73 101.90 9.05
C GLU A 374 -68.97 102.31 9.85
N ALA A 375 -69.25 101.65 10.97
CA ALA A 375 -70.34 102.03 11.88
C ALA A 375 -70.17 103.44 12.47
N ARG A 376 -68.93 103.88 12.74
CA ARG A 376 -68.64 105.27 13.16
C ARG A 376 -68.84 106.28 12.03
N GLN A 377 -68.50 105.91 10.79
CA GLN A 377 -68.75 106.74 9.61
C GLN A 377 -70.27 106.90 9.37
N GLN A 378 -71.02 105.80 9.33
CA GLN A 378 -72.48 105.81 9.21
C GLN A 378 -73.14 106.59 10.35
N ALA A 379 -72.67 106.46 11.60
CA ALA A 379 -73.18 107.25 12.72
C ALA A 379 -72.89 108.76 12.56
N ALA A 380 -71.72 109.13 12.02
CA ALA A 380 -71.37 110.52 11.73
C ALA A 380 -72.17 111.10 10.55
N GLU A 381 -72.43 110.31 9.52
CA GLU A 381 -73.29 110.67 8.39
C GLU A 381 -74.76 110.81 8.83
N ALA A 382 -75.28 109.88 9.62
CA ALA A 382 -76.60 109.98 10.22
C ALA A 382 -76.72 111.21 11.16
N ALA A 383 -75.64 111.58 11.87
CA ALA A 383 -75.61 112.81 12.66
C ALA A 383 -75.63 114.08 11.78
N ARG A 384 -74.90 114.09 10.66
CA ARG A 384 -74.96 115.18 9.65
C ARG A 384 -76.36 115.29 9.04
N ALA A 385 -76.93 114.19 8.57
CA ALA A 385 -78.28 114.16 8.00
C ALA A 385 -79.36 114.62 9.02
N ARG A 386 -79.22 114.27 10.30
CA ARG A 386 -80.09 114.80 11.37
C ARG A 386 -79.91 116.32 11.57
N ALA A 387 -78.68 116.83 11.54
CA ALA A 387 -78.41 118.26 11.64
C ALA A 387 -78.95 119.03 10.42
N GLU A 388 -78.79 118.49 9.21
CA GLU A 388 -79.36 119.05 7.98
C GLU A 388 -80.89 119.01 7.99
N ALA A 389 -81.51 117.94 8.49
CA ALA A 389 -82.96 117.83 8.66
C ALA A 389 -83.51 118.76 9.77
N GLU A 390 -82.71 119.11 10.78
CA GLU A 390 -83.04 120.15 11.76
C GLU A 390 -82.96 121.54 11.11
N LEU A 391 -81.90 121.81 10.36
CA LEU A 391 -81.70 123.08 9.63
C LEU A 391 -82.77 123.26 8.53
N ALA A 392 -83.22 122.16 7.90
CA ALA A 392 -84.36 122.14 6.99
C ALA A 392 -85.69 122.42 7.71
N ARG A 393 -85.92 121.86 8.91
CA ARG A 393 -87.10 122.19 9.74
C ARG A 393 -87.09 123.65 10.23
N GLN A 394 -85.92 124.22 10.52
CA GLN A 394 -85.78 125.64 10.82
C GLN A 394 -86.08 126.52 9.59
N ARG A 395 -85.67 126.09 8.38
CA ARG A 395 -86.04 126.77 7.12
C ARG A 395 -87.54 126.67 6.82
N ASP A 396 -88.15 125.49 6.96
CA ASP A 396 -89.59 125.30 6.80
C ASP A 396 -90.39 126.15 7.82
N LEU A 397 -89.95 126.20 9.08
CA LEU A 397 -90.58 127.06 10.09
C LEU A 397 -90.41 128.56 9.77
N ALA A 398 -89.24 128.98 9.27
CA ALA A 398 -89.04 130.35 8.80
C ALA A 398 -89.89 130.67 7.55
N GLN A 399 -90.06 129.72 6.63
CA GLN A 399 -90.95 129.85 5.48
C GLN A 399 -92.41 129.92 5.89
N ARG A 400 -92.86 129.13 6.88
CA ARG A 400 -94.23 129.22 7.44
C ARG A 400 -94.48 130.52 8.20
N LEU A 401 -93.46 131.11 8.83
CA LEU A 401 -93.57 132.44 9.43
C LEU A 401 -93.68 133.52 8.35
N ALA A 402 -92.81 133.49 7.33
CA ALA A 402 -92.91 134.38 6.18
C ALA A 402 -94.21 134.18 5.37
N GLU A 403 -94.77 132.97 5.34
CA GLU A 403 -96.08 132.67 4.75
C GLU A 403 -97.23 133.12 5.67
N GLN A 404 -97.09 133.08 7.01
CA GLN A 404 -98.04 133.75 7.91
C GLN A 404 -98.02 135.27 7.72
N GLU A 405 -96.85 135.89 7.56
CA GLU A 405 -96.75 137.31 7.21
C GLU A 405 -97.39 137.58 5.83
N ARG A 406 -97.07 136.76 4.81
CA ARG A 406 -97.68 136.88 3.48
C ARG A 406 -99.20 136.68 3.50
N LEU A 407 -99.71 135.74 4.30
CA LEU A 407 -101.15 135.48 4.47
C LEU A 407 -101.84 136.54 5.31
N GLN A 408 -101.16 137.20 6.25
CA GLN A 408 -101.67 138.44 6.86
C GLN A 408 -101.72 139.58 5.83
N GLN A 409 -100.73 139.66 4.94
CA GLN A 409 -100.72 140.59 3.80
C GLN A 409 -101.85 140.30 2.80
N GLU A 410 -102.12 139.04 2.47
CA GLU A 410 -103.17 138.60 1.53
C GLU A 410 -104.57 138.67 2.15
N ALA A 411 -104.73 138.38 3.44
CA ALA A 411 -106.00 138.54 4.16
C ALA A 411 -106.46 140.00 4.28
N LEU A 412 -105.55 140.96 4.07
CA LEU A 412 -105.86 142.39 3.92
C LEU A 412 -106.23 142.80 2.47
N ASN A 413 -106.03 141.91 1.48
CA ASN A 413 -106.07 142.27 0.05
C ASN A 413 -106.95 141.38 -0.85
N ALA A 414 -107.48 140.24 -0.40
CA ALA A 414 -108.24 139.32 -1.24
C ALA A 414 -109.60 138.89 -0.68
N GLN A 415 -110.66 139.18 -1.44
CA GLN A 415 -111.90 138.41 -1.49
C GLN A 415 -112.07 137.82 -2.90
N GLU A 416 -112.90 136.78 -3.03
CA GLU A 416 -113.34 136.09 -4.27
C GLU A 416 -112.45 134.95 -4.86
N ALA A 417 -113.14 133.97 -5.49
CA ALA A 417 -112.65 132.73 -6.17
C ALA A 417 -111.81 131.73 -5.32
N THR A 418 -112.15 130.46 -5.05
CA THR A 418 -113.09 129.43 -5.59
C THR A 418 -112.60 128.66 -6.86
N PRO A 419 -113.03 127.40 -7.17
CA PRO A 419 -112.09 126.25 -7.21
C PRO A 419 -112.25 125.25 -8.41
N SER A 420 -111.44 124.16 -8.49
CA SER A 420 -111.82 122.84 -9.10
C SER A 420 -110.75 121.73 -8.90
N PRO A 421 -111.11 120.41 -8.93
CA PRO A 421 -110.17 119.25 -8.87
C PRO A 421 -110.23 118.32 -10.12
N VAL A 422 -109.82 117.04 -9.98
CA VAL A 422 -109.72 115.88 -10.94
C VAL A 422 -108.74 116.06 -12.13
N ASP A 423 -108.07 115.06 -12.73
CA ASP A 423 -108.02 113.56 -12.63
C ASP A 423 -106.56 113.09 -12.93
N GLY A 424 -106.11 111.81 -12.90
CA GLY A 424 -106.76 110.52 -12.60
C GLY A 424 -106.41 109.38 -13.58
N ASN A 425 -105.26 108.67 -13.46
CA ASN A 425 -104.99 107.41 -14.23
C ASN A 425 -103.82 106.53 -13.73
N ALA A 426 -103.80 105.28 -14.20
CA ALA A 426 -102.73 104.25 -14.05
C ALA A 426 -102.30 103.77 -15.49
N PRO A 427 -101.61 102.62 -15.78
CA PRO A 427 -101.05 101.55 -14.94
C PRO A 427 -99.67 100.97 -15.42
N LYS A 428 -99.34 99.72 -15.00
CA LYS A 428 -98.42 98.68 -15.57
C LYS A 428 -97.06 98.43 -14.89
N GLY A 429 -96.56 97.19 -15.05
CA GLY A 429 -95.19 96.75 -14.78
C GLY A 429 -94.79 95.48 -15.58
N THR A 430 -93.50 95.39 -15.95
CA THR A 430 -92.72 94.33 -16.66
C THR A 430 -91.21 94.66 -16.51
N GLY A 431 -90.20 93.83 -16.80
CA GLY A 431 -90.08 92.47 -17.35
C GLY A 431 -88.59 92.01 -17.37
N GLU A 432 -88.30 90.82 -17.95
CA GLU A 432 -86.96 90.21 -18.16
C GLU A 432 -86.03 89.98 -16.93
N GLY A 433 -84.95 89.14 -16.96
CA GLY A 433 -84.42 88.19 -17.97
C GLY A 433 -82.91 88.38 -18.30
N GLY A 434 -82.03 87.37 -18.50
CA GLY A 434 -82.10 85.90 -18.29
C GLY A 434 -81.04 85.09 -19.10
N GLY A 435 -80.29 84.16 -18.48
CA GLY A 435 -79.32 83.21 -19.14
C GLY A 435 -78.07 82.88 -18.27
N SER A 436 -77.29 81.80 -18.47
CA SER A 436 -77.40 80.64 -19.41
C SER A 436 -76.42 79.46 -19.08
N ASP A 437 -76.88 78.19 -19.19
CA ASP A 437 -76.24 76.95 -19.75
C ASP A 437 -74.93 76.33 -19.10
N VAL A 438 -74.51 75.05 -19.24
CA VAL A 438 -74.95 73.82 -19.99
C VAL A 438 -74.56 72.44 -19.31
N LEU A 439 -74.60 71.30 -20.05
CA LEU A 439 -74.54 69.84 -19.72
C LEU A 439 -73.12 69.15 -19.89
N THR A 440 -72.78 67.84 -19.69
CA THR A 440 -73.14 66.65 -18.83
C THR A 440 -72.28 65.38 -19.22
N ASP A 441 -72.43 64.22 -18.53
CA ASP A 441 -72.03 62.79 -18.88
C ASP A 441 -70.66 62.23 -18.34
N ALA A 442 -70.30 60.92 -18.26
CA ALA A 442 -70.81 59.63 -18.84
C ALA A 442 -70.60 58.36 -17.92
N LEU A 443 -70.67 57.10 -18.43
CA LEU A 443 -70.97 55.84 -17.66
C LEU A 443 -70.49 54.46 -18.22
N ASN A 444 -70.18 53.48 -17.32
CA ASN A 444 -70.25 51.96 -17.39
C ASN A 444 -69.64 51.15 -18.60
N ASP A 445 -69.59 49.79 -18.71
CA ASP A 445 -70.14 48.59 -17.99
C ASP A 445 -69.19 47.32 -18.07
N ALA A 446 -69.63 46.05 -17.80
CA ALA A 446 -68.75 44.85 -17.61
C ALA A 446 -69.29 43.42 -18.00
N GLY A 447 -68.38 42.40 -18.14
CA GLY A 447 -68.66 40.93 -18.30
C GLY A 447 -67.57 40.14 -19.09
N ALA A 448 -67.48 38.78 -19.18
CA ALA A 448 -68.03 37.64 -18.40
C ALA A 448 -67.45 36.23 -18.82
N ALA A 449 -67.54 35.21 -17.93
CA ALA A 449 -67.53 33.73 -18.17
C ALA A 449 -66.24 32.92 -18.55
N ALA A 450 -66.31 31.56 -18.53
CA ALA A 450 -65.21 30.57 -18.54
C ALA A 450 -65.61 29.16 -19.09
N ILE A 451 -64.67 28.17 -19.23
CA ILE A 451 -64.88 26.68 -19.33
C ILE A 451 -63.52 25.88 -19.26
N ASN A 452 -63.54 24.53 -19.11
CA ASN A 452 -62.42 23.60 -18.74
C ASN A 452 -62.25 22.36 -19.70
N ALA A 453 -61.32 21.43 -19.35
CA ALA A 453 -61.12 20.02 -19.82
C ALA A 453 -60.22 19.78 -21.07
N ASP A 454 -59.49 18.65 -21.28
CA ASP A 454 -59.15 17.47 -20.43
C ASP A 454 -57.91 16.64 -20.95
N LEU A 455 -57.24 15.94 -20.02
CA LEU A 455 -56.62 14.57 -20.01
C LEU A 455 -55.90 13.87 -21.22
N LEU A 456 -54.73 13.25 -20.91
CA LEU A 456 -54.18 11.91 -21.27
C LEU A 456 -54.01 11.50 -22.77
N ASP A 457 -53.16 10.55 -23.21
CA ASP A 457 -52.28 9.55 -22.53
C ASP A 457 -51.01 9.18 -23.38
N ASP A 458 -50.24 8.18 -22.92
CA ASP A 458 -48.92 7.70 -23.36
C ASP A 458 -48.78 7.06 -24.77
N ALA A 459 -47.54 7.06 -25.32
CA ALA A 459 -46.88 5.95 -26.07
C ALA A 459 -45.70 6.39 -26.99
N LEU A 460 -44.46 5.93 -26.70
CA LEU A 460 -43.53 5.24 -27.63
C LEU A 460 -42.17 4.98 -26.95
N ALA A 461 -41.91 3.73 -26.53
CA ALA A 461 -40.63 3.33 -25.95
C ALA A 461 -40.30 1.86 -26.29
N ASP A 462 -39.63 1.64 -27.43
CA ASP A 462 -38.98 0.37 -27.79
C ASP A 462 -37.88 0.62 -28.84
N ALA A 463 -36.62 0.36 -28.47
CA ALA A 463 -35.49 0.04 -29.37
C ALA A 463 -34.19 -0.19 -28.56
N MET A 464 -33.40 -1.18 -28.99
CA MET A 464 -32.01 -1.49 -28.57
C MET A 464 -31.84 -2.04 -27.13
N GLY A 465 -31.34 -3.25 -26.92
CA GLY A 465 -31.05 -4.33 -27.87
C GLY A 465 -30.04 -5.36 -27.34
N GLU A 466 -30.11 -6.60 -27.84
CA GLU A 466 -29.14 -7.66 -27.53
C GLU A 466 -28.81 -8.49 -28.76
N THR A 467 -27.52 -8.79 -28.99
CA THR A 467 -27.08 -9.93 -29.79
C THR A 467 -25.64 -10.29 -29.45
N ARG A 468 -25.38 -11.56 -29.12
CA ARG A 468 -24.05 -12.20 -29.21
C ARG A 468 -24.23 -13.63 -29.74
N LEU A 469 -23.26 -14.10 -30.50
CA LEU A 469 -23.15 -15.48 -31.01
C LEU A 469 -21.68 -15.87 -31.04
N SER A 470 -21.38 -17.10 -30.61
CA SER A 470 -20.81 -18.17 -31.44
C SER A 470 -20.09 -19.20 -30.57
N GLU A 471 -20.29 -20.48 -30.85
CA GLU A 471 -19.55 -21.58 -30.24
C GLU A 471 -18.07 -21.65 -30.67
N ARG A 472 -17.31 -22.44 -29.92
CA ARG A 472 -16.07 -23.10 -30.36
C ARG A 472 -16.09 -24.54 -29.85
N ASP A 473 -15.62 -25.47 -30.67
CA ASP A 473 -15.21 -26.82 -30.25
C ASP A 473 -14.29 -27.42 -31.35
N LEU A 474 -13.17 -28.01 -30.92
CA LEU A 474 -12.42 -29.12 -31.54
C LEU A 474 -11.02 -29.21 -30.93
N SER A 475 -10.78 -30.25 -30.14
CA SER A 475 -9.46 -30.60 -29.59
C SER A 475 -8.95 -31.92 -30.16
N GLU A 476 -7.67 -31.97 -30.52
CA GLU A 476 -6.87 -33.20 -30.57
C GLU A 476 -5.39 -32.80 -30.37
N ALA A 477 -4.73 -33.37 -29.37
CA ALA A 477 -3.39 -32.94 -28.95
C ALA A 477 -2.33 -34.00 -29.28
N VAL A 478 -1.11 -33.54 -29.57
CA VAL A 478 0.08 -34.39 -29.72
C VAL A 478 1.06 -34.02 -28.61
N ASP A 479 1.51 -35.04 -27.90
CA ASP A 479 2.40 -34.93 -26.75
C ASP A 479 3.80 -34.48 -27.19
N ILE A 480 4.30 -33.42 -26.56
CA ILE A 480 5.62 -32.81 -26.81
C ILE A 480 6.18 -32.43 -25.44
N ALA A 481 7.38 -32.93 -25.12
CA ALA A 481 8.05 -32.67 -23.85
C ALA A 481 8.06 -31.18 -23.51
N SER A 482 7.43 -30.82 -22.40
CA SER A 482 7.25 -29.43 -21.96
C SER A 482 8.60 -28.73 -21.72
N VAL A 483 8.64 -27.45 -22.09
CA VAL A 483 9.61 -26.53 -21.50
C VAL A 483 9.05 -26.16 -20.13
N PRO A 484 9.82 -26.31 -19.03
CA PRO A 484 9.30 -26.02 -17.70
C PRO A 484 8.92 -24.54 -17.57
N MET A 485 7.89 -24.25 -16.77
CA MET A 485 7.49 -22.88 -16.51
C MET A 485 8.58 -22.15 -15.71
N THR A 486 8.84 -20.90 -16.08
CA THR A 486 9.74 -20.02 -15.35
C THR A 486 9.15 -19.67 -13.97
N LEU A 487 10.00 -19.18 -13.07
CA LEU A 487 9.55 -18.72 -11.77
C LEU A 487 8.53 -17.57 -11.90
N GLU A 488 8.74 -16.63 -12.84
CA GLU A 488 7.85 -15.49 -13.05
C GLU A 488 6.44 -15.91 -13.54
N GLU A 489 6.35 -16.91 -14.43
CA GLU A 489 5.07 -17.47 -14.90
C GLU A 489 4.32 -18.20 -13.77
N ARG A 490 5.03 -19.01 -12.98
CA ARG A 490 4.46 -19.75 -11.84
C ARG A 490 4.01 -18.82 -10.71
N ASP A 491 4.77 -17.74 -10.47
CA ASP A 491 4.46 -16.74 -9.46
C ASP A 491 3.27 -15.87 -9.89
N ALA A 492 3.17 -15.49 -11.17
CA ALA A 492 2.00 -14.78 -11.72
C ALA A 492 0.71 -15.61 -11.60
N PHE A 493 0.77 -16.92 -11.85
CA PHE A 493 -0.36 -17.83 -11.65
C PHE A 493 -0.77 -17.92 -10.16
N ARG A 494 0.20 -18.07 -9.24
CA ARG A 494 -0.06 -18.03 -7.80
C ARG A 494 -0.79 -16.75 -7.41
N ASP A 495 -0.28 -15.59 -7.82
CA ASP A 495 -0.84 -14.28 -7.47
C ASP A 495 -2.26 -14.10 -8.01
N ALA A 496 -2.53 -14.59 -9.23
CA ALA A 496 -3.87 -14.61 -9.81
C ALA A 496 -4.85 -15.41 -8.92
N VAL A 497 -4.50 -16.65 -8.51
CA VAL A 497 -5.36 -17.45 -7.62
C VAL A 497 -5.48 -16.81 -6.23
N GLN A 498 -4.38 -16.30 -5.69
CA GLN A 498 -4.33 -15.69 -4.36
C GLN A 498 -5.21 -14.45 -4.25
N SER A 499 -5.41 -13.70 -5.35
CA SER A 499 -6.35 -12.57 -5.39
C SER A 499 -7.82 -12.97 -5.13
N CYS A 500 -8.18 -14.24 -5.36
CA CYS A 500 -9.50 -14.81 -5.03
C CYS A 500 -9.55 -15.58 -3.71
N TRP A 501 -8.41 -15.84 -3.04
CA TRP A 501 -8.35 -16.55 -1.77
C TRP A 501 -8.98 -15.71 -0.65
N ASN A 502 -10.03 -16.22 0.00
CA ASN A 502 -10.80 -15.44 0.99
C ASN A 502 -11.02 -16.20 2.31
N LEU A 503 -10.05 -16.04 3.19
CA LEU A 503 -10.03 -16.55 4.56
C LEU A 503 -11.19 -16.05 5.43
N SER A 504 -11.77 -14.87 5.14
CA SER A 504 -12.86 -14.29 5.97
C SER A 504 -14.19 -15.08 5.94
N THR A 505 -14.27 -16.14 5.14
CA THR A 505 -15.43 -17.04 5.05
C THR A 505 -15.21 -18.44 5.63
N LEU A 506 -14.03 -18.68 6.24
CA LEU A 506 -13.68 -19.93 6.92
C LEU A 506 -14.04 -19.88 8.41
N SER A 507 -14.08 -21.06 9.04
CA SER A 507 -13.95 -21.16 10.50
C SER A 507 -12.50 -20.88 10.91
N LEU A 508 -12.25 -20.59 12.20
CA LEU A 508 -10.89 -20.36 12.69
C LEU A 508 -10.00 -21.60 12.47
N GLU A 509 -10.53 -22.79 12.76
CA GLU A 509 -9.85 -24.08 12.59
C GLU A 509 -9.50 -24.34 11.11
N ALA A 510 -10.43 -24.05 10.18
CA ALA A 510 -10.16 -24.19 8.75
C ALA A 510 -9.24 -23.09 8.19
N ALA A 511 -9.22 -21.89 8.79
CA ALA A 511 -8.32 -20.80 8.42
C ALA A 511 -6.87 -21.03 8.88
N GLU A 512 -6.66 -21.83 9.93
CA GLU A 512 -5.33 -22.24 10.42
C GLU A 512 -4.79 -23.51 9.71
N THR A 513 -5.60 -24.19 8.90
CA THR A 513 -5.28 -25.45 8.24
C THR A 513 -4.48 -25.26 6.93
N ARG A 514 -3.46 -26.10 6.71
CA ARG A 514 -2.76 -26.26 5.41
C ARG A 514 -3.48 -27.33 4.58
N VAL A 515 -3.73 -27.06 3.29
CA VAL A 515 -4.30 -28.05 2.37
C VAL A 515 -3.61 -27.99 1.00
N VAL A 516 -3.28 -29.15 0.44
CA VAL A 516 -2.76 -29.30 -0.92
C VAL A 516 -3.92 -29.74 -1.82
N VAL A 517 -4.14 -29.01 -2.91
CA VAL A 517 -5.29 -29.17 -3.80
C VAL A 517 -4.78 -29.47 -5.20
N GLY A 518 -5.07 -30.67 -5.68
CA GLY A 518 -4.82 -31.09 -7.05
C GLY A 518 -6.04 -30.77 -7.93
N PHE A 519 -5.83 -30.26 -9.14
CA PHE A 519 -6.90 -30.06 -10.13
C PHE A 519 -6.33 -29.95 -11.55
N GLN A 520 -7.15 -30.29 -12.54
CA GLN A 520 -6.79 -30.26 -13.95
C GLN A 520 -7.34 -29.02 -14.66
N MET A 521 -6.65 -28.56 -15.70
CA MET A 521 -7.05 -27.39 -16.51
C MET A 521 -7.09 -27.73 -18.00
N ASP A 522 -8.01 -27.11 -18.73
CA ASP A 522 -8.04 -27.17 -20.19
C ASP A 522 -7.03 -26.20 -20.84
N ARG A 523 -6.87 -26.29 -22.16
CA ARG A 523 -5.93 -25.46 -22.92
C ARG A 523 -6.29 -23.97 -23.00
N ASP A 524 -7.50 -23.58 -22.60
CA ASP A 524 -7.89 -22.17 -22.44
C ASP A 524 -7.62 -21.68 -21.00
N GLY A 525 -6.91 -22.47 -20.18
CA GLY A 525 -6.54 -22.14 -18.80
C GLY A 525 -7.71 -22.25 -17.81
N VAL A 526 -8.77 -22.99 -18.14
CA VAL A 526 -9.96 -23.12 -17.30
C VAL A 526 -9.90 -24.43 -16.49
N PRO A 527 -10.00 -24.36 -15.14
CA PRO A 527 -10.03 -25.56 -14.29
C PRO A 527 -11.32 -26.38 -14.46
N ASP A 528 -11.17 -27.69 -14.66
CA ASP A 528 -12.28 -28.63 -14.65
C ASP A 528 -12.87 -28.69 -13.23
N PRO A 529 -14.14 -28.29 -13.02
CA PRO A 529 -14.75 -28.24 -11.69
C PRO A 529 -14.84 -29.61 -11.00
N ASP A 530 -14.85 -30.71 -11.74
CA ASP A 530 -14.99 -32.08 -11.20
C ASP A 530 -13.64 -32.78 -10.99
N SER A 531 -12.52 -32.19 -11.45
CA SER A 531 -11.15 -32.72 -11.27
C SER A 531 -10.53 -32.52 -9.88
N PHE A 532 -11.13 -31.64 -9.06
CA PHE A 532 -10.54 -31.18 -7.80
C PHE A 532 -10.43 -32.29 -6.74
N ARG A 533 -9.21 -32.50 -6.25
CA ARG A 533 -8.84 -33.51 -5.23
C ARG A 533 -8.02 -32.88 -4.09
N ILE A 534 -8.05 -33.50 -2.91
CA ILE A 534 -7.04 -33.27 -1.87
C ILE A 534 -5.86 -34.20 -2.17
N VAL A 535 -4.63 -33.69 -2.07
CA VAL A 535 -3.39 -34.45 -2.24
C VAL A 535 -2.84 -34.84 -0.86
N ASP A 536 -2.21 -36.03 -0.77
CA ASP A 536 -1.56 -36.57 0.43
C ASP A 536 -2.43 -36.68 1.70
N ASP A 537 -3.62 -37.29 1.62
CA ASP A 537 -4.48 -37.48 2.80
C ASP A 537 -5.31 -38.79 2.81
N PRO A 538 -5.17 -39.65 3.84
CA PRO A 538 -6.06 -40.80 4.07
C PRO A 538 -7.21 -40.55 5.07
N ASP A 539 -7.19 -39.47 5.87
CA ASP A 539 -8.06 -39.32 7.05
C ASP A 539 -9.06 -38.14 6.94
N PRO A 540 -10.37 -38.35 7.18
CA PRO A 540 -11.39 -37.32 6.95
C PRO A 540 -11.43 -36.24 8.04
N ASP A 541 -10.88 -35.06 7.72
CA ASP A 541 -10.86 -33.86 8.58
C ASP A 541 -11.88 -32.79 8.11
N PRO A 542 -12.85 -32.38 8.95
CA PRO A 542 -13.87 -31.41 8.57
C PRO A 542 -13.35 -29.96 8.40
N ALA A 543 -12.28 -29.57 9.10
CA ALA A 543 -11.67 -28.24 8.92
C ALA A 543 -10.93 -28.17 7.58
N ARG A 544 -10.21 -29.25 7.24
CA ARG A 544 -9.52 -29.43 5.96
C ARG A 544 -10.47 -29.51 4.77
N GLN A 545 -11.61 -30.20 4.92
CA GLN A 545 -12.70 -30.21 3.94
C GLN A 545 -13.24 -28.78 3.69
N GLN A 546 -13.44 -27.98 4.75
CA GLN A 546 -13.88 -26.59 4.61
C GLN A 546 -12.83 -25.71 3.92
N ALA A 547 -11.53 -25.93 4.19
CA ALA A 547 -10.42 -25.26 3.52
C ALA A 547 -10.34 -25.63 2.03
N PHE A 548 -10.44 -26.92 1.68
CA PHE A 548 -10.51 -27.42 0.30
C PHE A 548 -11.70 -26.81 -0.48
N GLU A 549 -12.89 -26.77 0.13
CA GLU A 549 -14.07 -26.14 -0.48
C GLU A 549 -13.92 -24.61 -0.65
N ALA A 550 -13.10 -23.95 0.17
CA ALA A 550 -12.71 -22.56 -0.08
C ALA A 550 -11.68 -22.43 -1.21
N ALA A 551 -10.71 -23.33 -1.30
CA ALA A 551 -9.63 -23.31 -2.29
C ALA A 551 -10.20 -23.52 -3.70
N ARG A 552 -11.02 -24.56 -3.90
CA ARG A 552 -11.78 -24.78 -5.14
C ARG A 552 -12.63 -23.56 -5.52
N ARG A 553 -13.26 -22.88 -4.55
CA ARG A 553 -14.02 -21.63 -4.77
C ARG A 553 -13.18 -20.38 -5.03
N ALA A 554 -11.88 -20.40 -4.72
CA ALA A 554 -10.95 -19.32 -5.07
C ALA A 554 -10.44 -19.51 -6.50
N VAL A 555 -9.95 -20.72 -6.80
CA VAL A 555 -9.50 -21.13 -8.15
C VAL A 555 -10.60 -20.89 -9.19
N LEU A 556 -11.82 -21.42 -8.98
CA LEU A 556 -12.95 -21.26 -9.90
C LEU A 556 -13.53 -19.84 -9.95
N ARG A 557 -13.15 -18.93 -9.04
CA ARG A 557 -13.57 -17.51 -9.08
C ARG A 557 -12.65 -16.67 -9.95
N CYS A 558 -11.35 -16.95 -9.92
CA CYS A 558 -10.36 -16.17 -10.69
C CYS A 558 -10.21 -16.66 -12.13
N ALA A 559 -10.50 -17.94 -12.41
CA ALA A 559 -10.56 -18.52 -13.76
C ALA A 559 -11.74 -18.00 -14.64
N ALA A 560 -12.26 -16.80 -14.40
CA ALA A 560 -13.50 -16.28 -14.99
C ALA A 560 -13.45 -16.09 -16.53
N GLY A 561 -12.28 -16.24 -17.14
CA GLY A 561 -12.07 -16.37 -18.57
C GLY A 561 -10.78 -17.12 -18.89
N GLY A 562 -10.43 -18.12 -18.07
CA GLY A 562 -9.11 -18.78 -18.06
C GLY A 562 -8.08 -18.08 -17.17
N TYR A 563 -6.94 -18.74 -16.96
CA TYR A 563 -5.70 -18.17 -16.43
C TYR A 563 -4.72 -17.84 -17.57
N ASP A 564 -3.96 -16.76 -17.44
CA ASP A 564 -2.97 -16.29 -18.42
C ASP A 564 -1.69 -17.15 -18.33
N LEU A 565 -1.74 -18.36 -18.90
CA LEU A 565 -0.69 -19.38 -18.84
C LEU A 565 -0.06 -19.63 -20.23
N PRO A 566 1.22 -20.05 -20.32
CA PRO A 566 1.86 -20.24 -21.62
C PRO A 566 1.34 -21.48 -22.37
N ASP A 567 0.61 -21.27 -23.47
CA ASP A 567 0.07 -22.31 -24.38
C ASP A 567 1.09 -23.40 -24.76
N ASP A 568 2.35 -23.00 -24.94
CA ASP A 568 3.47 -23.86 -25.36
C ASP A 568 3.97 -24.79 -24.25
N LYS A 569 3.53 -24.57 -23.00
CA LYS A 569 3.93 -25.30 -21.80
C LYS A 569 2.78 -26.06 -21.14
N PHE A 570 1.68 -26.29 -21.86
CA PHE A 570 0.46 -26.93 -21.33
C PHE A 570 0.71 -28.14 -20.40
N TYR A 571 1.60 -29.06 -20.77
CA TYR A 571 1.94 -30.27 -20.00
C TYR A 571 2.78 -30.01 -18.72
N GLU A 572 2.94 -28.75 -18.31
CA GLU A 572 3.49 -28.31 -17.01
C GLU A 572 2.38 -27.72 -16.11
N TRP A 573 1.15 -27.54 -16.63
CA TRP A 573 0.04 -26.90 -15.91
C TRP A 573 -1.34 -27.53 -16.18
N ASP A 574 -1.41 -28.66 -16.87
CA ASP A 574 -2.66 -29.38 -17.16
C ASP A 574 -3.15 -30.25 -16.00
N ASP A 575 -2.27 -30.67 -15.09
CA ASP A 575 -2.59 -31.14 -13.74
C ASP A 575 -1.71 -30.39 -12.72
N VAL A 576 -2.32 -29.66 -11.79
CA VAL A 576 -1.66 -28.71 -10.89
C VAL A 576 -1.88 -29.07 -9.43
N GLU A 577 -0.82 -29.06 -8.62
CA GLU A 577 -0.90 -29.31 -7.18
C GLU A 577 -0.50 -28.05 -6.38
N MET A 578 -1.52 -27.39 -5.83
CA MET A 578 -1.39 -26.05 -5.23
C MET A 578 -1.62 -26.06 -3.72
N THR A 579 -0.71 -25.45 -2.96
CA THR A 579 -0.73 -25.49 -1.48
C THR A 579 -1.28 -24.20 -0.86
N PHE A 580 -2.47 -24.28 -0.26
CA PHE A 580 -3.15 -23.19 0.42
C PHE A 580 -2.87 -23.20 1.93
N THR A 581 -2.57 -22.03 2.49
CA THR A 581 -2.16 -21.87 3.89
C THR A 581 -2.77 -20.61 4.52
N PRO A 582 -2.66 -20.41 5.84
CA PRO A 582 -3.17 -19.22 6.53
C PRO A 582 -2.53 -17.91 6.05
N ASN A 583 -1.32 -17.99 5.47
CA ASN A 583 -0.54 -16.85 5.03
C ASN A 583 -0.75 -16.51 3.54
N GLY A 584 -1.35 -17.40 2.76
CA GLY A 584 -1.49 -17.26 1.31
C GLY A 584 -1.37 -18.60 0.58
N ILE A 585 -0.88 -18.57 -0.65
CA ILE A 585 -0.57 -19.76 -1.44
C ILE A 585 0.95 -19.90 -1.50
N GLU A 586 1.51 -21.01 -0.98
CA GLU A 586 2.97 -21.14 -0.85
C GLU A 586 3.59 -21.85 -2.05
N GLY A 587 3.03 -23.01 -2.42
CA GLY A 587 3.58 -23.91 -3.42
C GLY A 587 2.65 -24.12 -4.61
N LEU A 588 3.27 -24.28 -5.78
CA LEU A 588 2.73 -24.79 -7.03
C LEU A 588 3.67 -25.89 -7.49
N GLN A 589 3.18 -27.11 -7.64
CA GLN A 589 3.86 -28.23 -8.31
C GLN A 589 3.06 -28.61 -9.55
#